data_AF-A0A7Y2G3Z7-F1
#
_entry.id   AF-A0A7Y2G3Z7-F1
#
_cell.length_a   1.000
_cell.length_b   1.000
_cell.length_c   1.000
_cell.angle_alpha   90.00
_cell.angle_beta   90.00
_cell.angle_gamma   90.00
#
_symmetry.space_group_name_H-M   'P 1'
#
loop_
_entity.id
_entity.type
_entity.pdbx_description
1 polymer ?
#
loop_
_entity_poly.entity_id
_entity_poly.type
_entity_poly.pdbx_seq_one_letter_code
_entity_poly.pdbx_strand_id
1 'polypeptide(L)'
;MNPNIAKLIVAIVLDILDFTVGRIPGFEFVFDVVMGVAAVILFGWAGLFAFWELGDPTGQVDGFIPTLTLIALSQLNKGGKKSTHPEI
;
A
#
# COMPACT_ATOMS: atom_id res chain seq x y z
N MET A 1 -2.78 -20.15 0.40
CA MET A 1 -2.18 -18.99 1.08
C MET A 1 -3.30 -18.03 1.48
N ASN A 2 -3.28 -17.47 2.70
CA ASN A 2 -4.30 -16.50 3.12
C ASN A 2 -4.20 -15.26 2.21
N PRO A 3 -5.29 -14.83 1.54
CA PRO A 3 -5.25 -13.70 0.60
C PRO A 3 -4.75 -12.40 1.25
N ASN A 4 -4.96 -12.21 2.56
CA ASN A 4 -4.45 -11.03 3.27
C ASN A 4 -2.93 -11.10 3.48
N ILE A 5 -2.39 -12.30 3.72
CA ILE A 5 -0.94 -12.52 3.80
C ILE A 5 -0.30 -12.32 2.42
N ALA A 6 -0.95 -12.78 1.35
CA ALA A 6 -0.49 -12.55 -0.01
C ALA A 6 -0.39 -11.05 -0.34
N LYS A 7 -1.43 -10.28 0.01
CA LYS A 7 -1.45 -8.82 -0.15
C LYS A 7 -0.38 -8.12 0.69
N LEU A 8 -0.12 -8.60 1.92
CA LEU A 8 0.96 -8.08 2.75
C LEU A 8 2.33 -8.31 2.10
N ILE A 9 2.59 -9.51 1.57
CA ILE A 9 3.86 -9.81 0.89
C ILE A 9 4.02 -8.90 -0.33
N VAL A 10 2.96 -8.73 -1.13
CA VAL A 10 2.97 -7.82 -2.29
C VAL A 10 3.23 -6.39 -1.86
N ALA A 11 2.59 -5.90 -0.79
CA ALA A 11 2.81 -4.57 -0.26
C ALA A 11 4.27 -4.34 0.18
N ILE A 12 4.86 -5.30 0.89
CA ILE A 12 6.27 -5.22 1.30
C ILE A 12 7.19 -5.14 0.08
N VAL A 13 6.95 -5.96 -0.94
CA VAL A 13 7.75 -5.94 -2.18
C VAL A 13 7.60 -4.59 -2.90
N LEU A 14 6.38 -4.06 -2.99
CA LEU A 14 6.12 -2.78 -3.62
C LEU A 14 6.78 -1.62 -2.87
N ASP A 15 6.73 -1.60 -1.53
CA ASP A 15 7.43 -0.58 -0.72
C ASP A 15 8.96 -0.67 -0.88
N ILE A 16 9.53 -1.88 -1.03
CA ILE A 16 10.97 -2.03 -1.33
C ILE A 16 11.32 -1.48 -2.72
N LEU A 17 10.45 -1.71 -3.71
CA LEU A 17 10.62 -1.14 -5.05
C LEU A 17 10.50 0.40 -5.00
N ASP A 18 9.63 0.94 -4.15
CA ASP A 18 9.52 2.36 -3.93
C ASP A 18 10.78 2.98 -3.30
N PHE A 19 11.34 2.34 -2.27
CA PHE A 19 12.62 2.76 -1.68
C PHE A 19 13.81 2.74 -2.65
N THR A 20 13.70 2.03 -3.77
CA THR A 20 14.81 1.85 -4.71
C THR A 20 14.58 2.56 -6.05
N VAL A 21 13.51 2.20 -6.75
CA VAL A 21 13.14 2.72 -8.08
C VAL A 21 12.40 4.05 -7.96
N GLY A 22 11.57 4.22 -6.93
CA GLY A 22 10.84 5.46 -6.66
C GLY A 22 11.76 6.64 -6.36
N ARG A 23 13.01 6.39 -5.94
CA ARG A 23 14.01 7.42 -5.60
C ARG A 23 14.95 7.79 -6.75
N ILE A 24 14.59 7.45 -7.98
CA ILE A 24 15.28 7.93 -9.17
C ILE A 24 14.81 9.36 -9.46
N PRO A 25 15.71 10.36 -9.45
CA PRO A 25 15.32 11.76 -9.66
C PRO A 25 14.54 11.94 -10.97
N GLY A 26 13.37 12.58 -10.87
CA GLY A 26 12.47 12.83 -12.01
C GLY A 26 11.50 11.69 -12.33
N PHE A 27 11.55 10.56 -11.62
CA PHE A 27 10.58 9.47 -11.75
C PHE A 27 9.60 9.37 -10.56
N GLU A 28 9.98 9.95 -9.41
CA GLU A 28 9.24 9.99 -8.13
C GLU A 28 7.72 10.17 -8.32
N PHE A 29 7.29 11.33 -8.83
CA PHE A 29 5.87 11.64 -8.98
C PHE A 29 5.08 10.61 -9.82
N VAL A 30 5.67 10.09 -10.89
CA VAL A 30 5.01 9.08 -11.75
C VAL A 30 4.89 7.76 -11.00
N PHE A 31 5.94 7.40 -10.25
CA PHE A 31 5.97 6.20 -9.45
C PHE A 31 4.93 6.25 -8.33
N ASP A 32 4.81 7.35 -7.61
CA ASP A 32 3.81 7.56 -6.55
C ASP A 32 2.38 7.42 -7.08
N VAL A 33 2.09 7.95 -8.28
CA VAL A 33 0.78 7.77 -8.93
C VAL A 33 0.52 6.30 -9.24
N VAL A 34 1.50 5.59 -9.81
CA VAL A 34 1.37 4.16 -10.13
C VAL A 34 1.17 3.33 -8.87
N MET A 35 1.92 3.64 -7.81
CA MET A 35 1.84 2.99 -6.51
C MET A 35 0.50 3.26 -5.82
N GLY A 36 -0.01 4.49 -5.89
CA GLY A 36 -1.34 4.84 -5.43
C GLY A 36 -2.45 4.07 -6.15
N VAL A 37 -2.37 3.95 -7.48
CA VAL A 37 -3.30 3.13 -8.27
C VAL A 37 -3.21 1.65 -7.87
N ALA A 38 -1.99 1.10 -7.74
CA ALA A 38 -1.78 -0.27 -7.30
C ALA A 38 -2.36 -0.51 -5.88
N ALA A 39 -2.20 0.44 -4.97
CA ALA A 39 -2.77 0.38 -3.63
C ALA A 39 -4.30 0.35 -3.67
N VAL A 40 -4.95 1.16 -4.51
CA VAL A 40 -6.41 1.12 -4.69
C VAL A 40 -6.88 -0.22 -5.24
N ILE A 41 -6.15 -0.80 -6.21
CA ILE A 41 -6.47 -2.12 -6.77
C ILE A 41 -6.36 -3.21 -5.69
N LEU A 42 -5.32 -3.17 -4.86
CA LEU A 42 -5.05 -4.18 -3.84
C LEU A 42 -5.95 -4.05 -2.61
N PHE A 43 -6.25 -2.83 -2.19
CA PHE A 43 -6.83 -2.52 -0.88
C PHE A 43 -8.16 -1.74 -0.95
N GLY A 44 -8.66 -1.41 -2.14
CA GLY A 44 -9.90 -0.67 -2.35
C GLY A 44 -9.82 0.75 -1.81
N TRP A 45 -10.85 1.19 -1.10
CA TRP A 45 -10.93 2.53 -0.49
C TRP A 45 -9.76 2.87 0.43
N ALA A 46 -9.19 1.89 1.14
CA ALA A 46 -8.02 2.16 1.98
C ALA A 46 -6.76 2.45 1.16
N GLY A 47 -6.70 1.98 -0.09
CA GLY A 47 -5.61 2.29 -1.01
C GLY A 47 -5.55 3.76 -1.40
N LEU A 48 -6.66 4.52 -1.27
CA LEU A 48 -6.65 5.95 -1.54
C LEU A 48 -5.72 6.72 -0.60
N PHE A 49 -5.44 6.19 0.60
CA PHE A 49 -4.49 6.81 1.52
C PHE A 49 -3.07 6.83 0.97
N ALA A 50 -2.70 5.97 0.01
CA ALA A 50 -1.39 5.99 -0.62
C ALA A 50 -1.15 7.28 -1.43
N PHE A 51 -2.19 7.93 -1.96
CA PHE A 51 -2.03 9.20 -2.69
C PHE A 51 -1.60 10.38 -1.82
N TRP A 52 -1.51 10.22 -0.50
CA TRP A 52 -0.94 11.25 0.35
C TRP A 52 0.54 11.53 0.00
N GLU A 53 1.24 10.55 -0.56
CA GLU A 53 2.64 10.62 -1.01
C GLU A 53 2.83 11.69 -2.09
N LEU A 54 1.81 11.94 -2.92
CA LEU A 54 1.81 13.06 -3.88
C LEU A 54 1.94 14.44 -3.24
N GLY A 55 1.68 14.54 -1.92
CA GLY A 55 1.86 15.77 -1.14
C GLY A 55 3.32 16.06 -0.79
N ASP A 56 4.23 15.11 -1.00
CA ASP A 56 5.68 15.26 -0.84
C ASP A 56 6.40 15.11 -2.20
N PRO A 57 6.37 16.14 -3.06
CA PRO A 57 7.01 16.10 -4.38
C PRO A 57 8.54 16.07 -4.31
N THR A 58 9.13 16.09 -3.12
CA THR A 58 10.57 15.96 -2.91
C THR A 58 11.00 14.53 -2.61
N GLY A 59 10.03 13.62 -2.38
CA GLY A 59 10.27 12.22 -2.08
C GLY A 59 11.08 11.97 -0.80
N GLN A 60 11.26 12.99 0.06
CA GLN A 60 12.14 12.91 1.22
C GLN A 60 11.48 12.26 2.44
N VAL A 61 10.18 12.45 2.60
CA VAL A 61 9.35 11.89 3.69
C VAL A 61 8.74 10.58 3.22
N ASP A 62 8.27 10.56 1.97
CA ASP A 62 7.72 9.39 1.31
C ASP A 62 8.72 8.22 1.25
N GLY A 63 10.01 8.51 1.00
CA GLY A 63 11.09 7.53 0.95
C GLY A 63 11.49 6.83 2.24
N PHE A 64 10.73 6.99 3.32
CA PHE A 64 10.94 6.27 4.57
C PHE A 64 9.67 5.65 5.17
N ILE A 65 8.51 5.84 4.54
CA ILE A 65 7.23 5.40 5.08
C ILE A 65 6.72 4.24 4.22
N PRO A 66 6.68 3.00 4.74
CA PRO A 66 6.20 1.84 3.97
C PRO A 66 4.66 1.85 3.93
N THR A 67 4.07 2.77 3.16
CA THR A 67 2.65 3.09 3.19
C THR A 67 1.78 1.92 2.77
N LEU A 68 2.15 1.16 1.73
CA LEU A 68 1.35 0.00 1.32
C LEU A 68 1.37 -1.09 2.39
N THR A 69 2.51 -1.31 3.06
CA THR A 69 2.63 -2.25 4.16
C THR A 69 1.76 -1.81 5.34
N LEU A 70 1.75 -0.53 5.69
CA LEU A 70 0.87 0.01 6.74
C LEU A 70 -0.61 -0.18 6.40
N ILE A 71 -1.00 0.08 5.15
CA ILE A 71 -2.36 -0.16 4.67
C ILE A 71 -2.70 -1.66 4.77
N ALA A 72 -1.81 -2.55 4.34
CA ALA A 72 -2.01 -3.99 4.41
C ALA A 72 -2.18 -4.48 5.86
N LEU A 73 -1.32 -4.03 6.78
CA LEU A 73 -1.39 -4.33 8.20
C LEU A 73 -2.72 -3.85 8.82
N SER A 74 -3.20 -2.67 8.43
CA SER A 74 -4.50 -2.14 8.88
C SER A 74 -5.70 -3.01 8.47
N GLN A 75 -5.55 -3.81 7.41
CA GLN A 75 -6.57 -4.70 6.87
C GLN A 75 -6.46 -6.14 7.36
N LEU A 76 -5.30 -6.57 7.86
CA LEU A 76 -5.06 -7.95 8.30
C LEU A 76 -6.08 -8.42 9.35
N ASN A 77 -6.46 -7.55 10.30
CA ASN A 77 -7.45 -7.87 11.34
C ASN A 77 -8.92 -7.78 10.89
N LYS A 78 -9.21 -7.13 9.75
CA LYS A 78 -10.58 -6.96 9.24
C LYS A 78 -11.08 -8.22 8.51
N GLY A 79 -10.16 -9.03 7.96
CA GLY A 79 -10.49 -10.30 7.34
C GLY A 79 -11.00 -11.38 8.31
N GLY A 80 -10.59 -11.34 9.58
CA GLY A 80 -11.00 -12.32 10.60
C GLY A 80 -12.42 -12.11 11.16
N LYS A 81 -13.00 -10.91 11.02
CA LYS A 81 -14.35 -10.59 11.53
C LYS A 81 -15.49 -10.97 10.59
N LYS A 82 -15.22 -11.32 9.33
CA LYS A 82 -16.26 -11.61 8.33
C LYS A 82 -16.79 -13.05 8.36
N SER A 83 -16.22 -13.95 9.17
CA SER A 83 -16.59 -15.38 9.21
C SER A 83 -17.49 -15.78 10.38
N THR A 84 -17.99 -14.85 11.18
CA THR A 84 -18.92 -15.12 12.29
C THR A 84 -20.24 -14.38 12.07
N HIS A 85 -20.98 -14.76 11.03
CA HIS A 85 -22.44 -14.70 11.09
C HIS A 85 -22.92 -16.11 11.42
N PRO A 86 -23.43 -16.37 12.64
CA PRO A 86 -24.22 -17.58 12.86
C PRO A 86 -25.50 -17.42 12.02
N GLU A 87 -25.67 -18.28 11.01
CA GLU A 87 -26.98 -18.50 10.41
C GLU A 87 -27.89 -19.01 11.51
N ILE A 88 -28.98 -18.29 11.73
CA ILE A 88 -30.09 -18.63 12.63
C ILE A 88 -31.14 -19.39 11.82
#